data_AF-A0A4Y9ITL6-F1
#
_entry.id   AF-A0A4Y9ITL6-F1
#
_cell.length_a   1.000
_cell.length_b   1.000
_cell.length_c   1.000
_cell.angle_alpha   90.00
_cell.angle_beta   90.00
_cell.angle_gamma   90.00
#
_symmetry.space_group_name_H-M   'P 1'
#
loop_
_entity.id
_entity.type
_entity.pdbx_description
1 polymer ?
#
loop_
_entity_poly.entity_id
_entity_poly.type
_entity_poly.pdbx_seq_one_letter_code
_entity_poly.pdbx_strand_id
1 'polypeptide(L)'
;IEDDVVKGVEMVIGTQYLADSVVLTTGTFLRGEIILGNLKYSSGPNHQMPSITLADHLRDLGFDIVRFKTGTPPRVNGGTIDYSKTEIQPGDDVGRAFSYETTEYILDQLPCWLTYTNEQTHKVIDDNLHLSAM
;
A
#
# COMPACT_ATOMS: atom_id res chain seq x y z
N ILE A 1 26.53 -4.16 10.09
CA ILE A 1 26.66 -3.83 11.53
C ILE A 1 28.01 -4.36 11.95
N GLU A 2 28.79 -3.59 12.70
CA GLU A 2 30.11 -3.99 13.20
C GLU A 2 30.15 -3.67 14.70
N ASP A 3 30.48 -4.66 15.53
CA ASP A 3 30.49 -4.57 17.01
C ASP A 3 29.20 -3.95 17.58
N ASP A 4 28.03 -4.43 17.11
CA ASP A 4 26.69 -3.93 17.45
C ASP A 4 26.43 -2.45 17.11
N VAL A 5 27.28 -1.84 16.28
CA VAL A 5 27.14 -0.46 15.81
C VAL A 5 26.80 -0.42 14.32
N VAL A 6 25.84 0.43 13.95
CA VAL A 6 25.53 0.69 12.55
C VAL A 6 26.69 1.42 11.87
N LYS A 7 27.06 0.97 10.67
CA LYS A 7 28.11 1.60 9.85
C LYS A 7 27.59 2.14 8.52
N GLY A 8 26.36 1.80 8.15
CA GLY A 8 25.80 2.14 6.86
C GLY A 8 24.86 1.07 6.30
N VAL A 9 24.63 1.13 4.99
CA VAL A 9 23.82 0.18 4.23
C VAL A 9 24.56 -0.30 2.99
N GLU A 10 24.28 -1.53 2.58
CA GLU A 10 24.78 -2.12 1.34
C GLU A 10 23.64 -2.33 0.34
N MET A 11 23.84 -1.88 -0.89
CA MET A 11 22.90 -2.06 -1.99
C MET A 11 23.07 -3.43 -2.64
N VAL A 12 22.06 -3.90 -3.35
CA VAL A 12 22.09 -5.21 -4.03
C VAL A 12 23.24 -5.38 -5.05
N ILE A 13 23.74 -4.27 -5.59
CA ILE A 13 24.88 -4.24 -6.52
C ILE A 13 26.25 -4.19 -5.82
N GLY A 14 26.28 -4.31 -4.49
CA GLY A 14 27.50 -4.30 -3.65
C GLY A 14 27.99 -2.90 -3.27
N THR A 15 27.34 -1.82 -3.71
CA THR A 15 27.70 -0.46 -3.30
C THR A 15 27.35 -0.23 -1.83
N GLN A 16 28.31 0.31 -1.08
CA GLN A 16 28.14 0.60 0.35
C GLN A 16 28.04 2.11 0.58
N TYR A 17 27.08 2.52 1.40
CA TYR A 17 26.90 3.89 1.85
C TYR A 17 27.08 3.93 3.36
N LEU A 18 28.13 4.63 3.82
CA LEU A 18 28.42 4.75 5.24
C LEU A 18 27.54 5.81 5.91
N ALA A 19 27.11 5.52 7.14
CA ALA A 19 26.31 6.44 7.94
C ALA A 19 26.39 6.08 9.44
N ASP A 20 26.37 7.10 10.29
CA ASP A 20 26.35 6.93 11.75
C ASP A 20 24.96 6.50 12.27
N SER A 21 23.91 6.65 11.44
CA SER A 21 22.54 6.28 11.78
C SER A 21 21.76 5.92 10.51
N VAL A 22 20.90 4.91 10.60
CA VAL A 22 20.05 4.42 9.51
C VAL A 22 18.62 4.30 10.00
N VAL A 23 17.68 4.90 9.26
CA VAL A 23 16.23 4.79 9.53
C VAL A 23 15.61 3.91 8.46
N LEU A 24 14.95 2.82 8.87
CA LEU A 24 14.31 1.87 7.96
C LEU A 24 12.80 2.18 7.83
N THR A 25 12.36 2.58 6.64
CA THR A 25 10.95 2.85 6.32
C THR A 25 10.50 2.02 5.12
N THR A 26 10.61 0.70 5.23
CA THR A 26 10.46 -0.25 4.12
C THR A 26 9.03 -0.40 3.60
N GLY A 27 8.03 0.16 4.30
CA GLY A 27 6.62 0.07 3.90
C GLY A 27 6.19 -1.37 3.64
N THR A 28 5.54 -1.60 2.51
CA THR A 28 5.07 -2.94 2.08
C THR A 28 6.08 -3.69 1.20
N PHE A 29 7.34 -3.24 1.11
CA PHE A 29 8.37 -3.86 0.28
C PHE A 29 9.11 -5.01 0.97
N LEU A 30 9.23 -4.97 2.31
CA LEU A 30 10.02 -5.95 3.06
C LEU A 30 9.36 -7.34 2.96
N ARG A 31 9.99 -8.25 2.20
CA ARG A 31 9.40 -9.55 1.82
C ARG A 31 7.95 -9.40 1.32
N GLY A 32 7.68 -8.35 0.53
CA GLY A 32 6.38 -8.10 -0.06
C GLY A 32 5.92 -9.26 -0.92
N GLU A 33 4.65 -9.67 -0.77
CA GLU A 33 4.00 -10.66 -1.63
C GLU A 33 2.66 -10.10 -2.09
N ILE A 34 2.37 -10.29 -3.37
CA ILE A 34 1.06 -10.01 -3.94
C ILE A 34 0.29 -11.32 -4.01
N ILE A 35 -0.96 -11.27 -3.55
CA ILE A 35 -1.86 -12.42 -3.54
C ILE A 35 -3.16 -12.03 -4.26
N LEU A 36 -3.48 -12.74 -5.34
CA LEU A 36 -4.63 -12.53 -6.20
C LEU A 36 -5.37 -13.86 -6.37
N GLY A 37 -6.36 -14.10 -5.51
CA GLY A 37 -6.99 -15.40 -5.39
C GLY A 37 -5.95 -16.49 -5.08
N ASN A 38 -5.84 -17.48 -5.95
CA ASN A 38 -4.86 -18.57 -5.84
C ASN A 38 -3.46 -18.21 -6.36
N LEU A 39 -3.30 -17.07 -7.04
CA LEU A 39 -2.01 -16.60 -7.52
C LEU A 39 -1.25 -15.89 -6.40
N LYS A 40 0.00 -16.29 -6.17
CA LYS A 40 0.89 -15.69 -5.19
C LYS A 40 2.28 -15.49 -5.78
N TYR A 41 2.83 -14.28 -5.69
CA TYR A 41 4.18 -14.00 -6.17
C TYR A 41 4.87 -12.90 -5.35
N SER A 42 6.21 -12.96 -5.31
CA SER A 42 7.06 -12.00 -4.60
C SER A 42 7.10 -10.68 -5.37
N SER A 43 6.63 -9.59 -4.77
CA SER A 43 6.61 -8.27 -5.39
C SER A 43 6.33 -7.20 -4.33
N GLY A 44 6.97 -6.03 -4.47
CA GLY A 44 6.53 -4.80 -3.83
C GLY A 44 5.35 -4.15 -4.56
N PRO A 45 4.87 -2.99 -4.10
CA PRO A 45 3.87 -2.20 -4.80
C PRO A 45 4.21 -1.96 -6.28
N ASN A 46 3.19 -1.97 -7.15
CA ASN A 46 3.32 -1.63 -8.58
C ASN A 46 4.43 -2.41 -9.33
N HIS A 47 4.53 -3.72 -9.09
CA HIS A 47 5.52 -4.60 -9.73
C HIS A 47 6.99 -4.26 -9.44
N GLN A 48 7.25 -3.51 -8.37
CA GLN A 48 8.62 -3.24 -7.93
C GLN A 48 9.23 -4.45 -7.22
N MET A 49 10.56 -4.53 -7.20
CA MET A 49 11.27 -5.62 -6.53
C MET A 49 11.09 -5.50 -5.00
N PRO A 50 10.77 -6.61 -4.30
CA PRO A 50 10.69 -6.61 -2.85
C PRO A 50 12.10 -6.65 -2.23
N SER A 51 12.21 -6.14 -1.01
CA SER A 51 13.45 -6.24 -0.23
C SER A 51 13.46 -7.54 0.58
N ILE A 52 14.19 -8.54 0.09
CA ILE A 52 14.28 -9.86 0.72
C ILE A 52 15.50 -9.92 1.65
N THR A 53 16.69 -9.60 1.13
CA THR A 53 17.97 -9.68 1.85
C THR A 53 17.98 -8.84 3.12
N LEU A 54 17.36 -7.66 3.11
CA LEU A 54 17.26 -6.82 4.31
C LEU A 54 16.48 -7.52 5.44
N ALA A 55 15.43 -8.27 5.09
CA ALA A 55 14.62 -8.99 6.08
C ALA A 55 15.30 -10.23 6.62
N ASP A 56 16.23 -10.83 5.86
CA ASP A 56 17.10 -11.91 6.35
C ASP A 56 18.15 -11.33 7.29
N HIS A 57 18.83 -10.24 6.90
CA HIS A 57 19.82 -9.58 7.75
C HIS A 57 19.23 -9.07 9.08
N LEU A 58 18.01 -8.52 9.08
CA LEU A 58 17.32 -8.14 10.33
C LEU A 58 17.07 -9.37 11.25
N ARG A 59 16.73 -10.53 10.68
CA ARG A 59 16.59 -11.77 11.47
C ARG A 59 17.92 -12.24 12.03
N ASP A 60 18.99 -12.15 11.26
CA ASP A 60 20.34 -12.52 11.70
C ASP A 60 20.83 -11.62 12.85
N LEU A 61 20.38 -10.37 12.88
CA LEU A 61 20.58 -9.43 13.99
C LEU A 61 19.69 -9.69 15.21
N GLY A 62 18.81 -10.71 15.17
CA GLY A 62 17.94 -11.11 16.28
C GLY A 62 16.58 -10.40 16.33
N PHE A 63 16.15 -9.71 15.26
CA PHE A 63 14.80 -9.14 15.21
C PHE A 63 13.75 -10.17 14.79
N ASP A 64 12.62 -10.16 15.49
CA ASP A 64 11.43 -10.90 15.07
C ASP A 64 10.78 -10.22 13.85
N ILE A 65 10.58 -11.00 12.79
CA ILE A 65 9.93 -10.54 11.57
C ILE A 65 8.58 -11.24 11.41
N VAL A 66 7.50 -10.46 11.53
CA VAL A 66 6.12 -10.91 11.32
C VAL A 66 5.60 -10.48 9.94
N ARG A 67 4.53 -11.13 9.46
CA ARG A 67 3.86 -10.75 8.21
C ARG A 67 2.51 -10.13 8.49
N PHE A 68 2.31 -8.91 8.00
CA PHE A 68 0.99 -8.29 7.91
C PHE A 68 0.45 -8.40 6.50
N LYS A 69 -0.88 -8.34 6.40
CA LYS A 69 -1.60 -8.39 5.14
C LYS A 69 -2.62 -7.27 5.08
N THR A 70 -2.63 -6.56 3.96
CA THR A 70 -3.58 -5.49 3.65
C THR A 70 -4.17 -5.74 2.27
N GLY A 71 -5.46 -5.45 2.09
CA GLY A 71 -6.13 -5.51 0.79
C GLY A 71 -6.18 -4.14 0.11
N THR A 72 -6.33 -4.13 -1.21
CA THR A 72 -6.61 -2.91 -1.98
C THR A 72 -7.73 -3.22 -2.98
N PRO A 73 -8.71 -2.32 -3.18
CA PRO A 73 -9.76 -2.54 -4.17
C PRO A 73 -9.21 -2.50 -5.61
N PRO A 74 -9.91 -3.10 -6.58
CA PRO A 74 -9.56 -2.96 -7.99
C PRO A 74 -9.69 -1.50 -8.44
N ARG A 75 -8.98 -1.14 -9.50
CA ARG A 75 -9.12 0.17 -10.17
C ARG A 75 -10.06 -0.01 -11.36
N VAL A 76 -11.00 0.91 -11.52
CA VAL A 76 -12.02 0.88 -12.57
C VAL A 76 -11.81 2.07 -13.51
N ASN A 77 -12.07 1.87 -14.80
CA ASN A 77 -12.03 2.97 -15.76
C ASN A 77 -13.23 3.90 -15.54
N GLY A 78 -12.98 5.17 -15.23
CA GLY A 78 -14.04 6.15 -14.95
C GLY A 78 -15.02 6.35 -16.12
N GLY A 79 -14.61 6.11 -17.36
CA GLY A 79 -15.47 6.23 -18.54
C GLY A 79 -16.48 5.11 -18.71
N THR A 80 -16.38 4.02 -17.94
CA THR A 80 -17.31 2.88 -18.01
C THR A 80 -18.34 2.88 -16.89
N ILE A 81 -18.41 3.94 -16.09
CA ILE A 81 -19.31 4.06 -14.94
C ILE A 81 -20.55 4.86 -15.33
N ASP A 82 -21.72 4.31 -15.00
CA ASP A 82 -23.02 5.02 -15.12
C ASP A 82 -23.28 5.85 -13.86
N TYR A 83 -22.75 7.07 -13.83
CA TYR A 83 -22.88 7.99 -12.68
C TYR A 83 -24.31 8.44 -12.41
N SER A 84 -25.25 8.28 -13.36
CA SER A 84 -26.66 8.64 -13.15
C SER A 84 -27.35 7.79 -12.08
N LYS A 85 -26.75 6.65 -11.73
CA LYS A 85 -27.23 5.72 -10.69
C LYS A 85 -26.47 5.85 -9.36
N THR A 86 -25.67 6.89 -9.22
CA THR A 86 -24.86 7.15 -8.02
C THR A 86 -25.30 8.45 -7.36
N GLU A 87 -25.03 8.58 -6.06
CA GLU A 87 -25.25 9.82 -5.32
C GLU A 87 -23.96 10.64 -5.31
N ILE A 88 -24.03 11.92 -5.69
CA ILE A 88 -22.88 12.83 -5.65
C ILE A 88 -22.60 13.22 -4.20
N GLN A 89 -21.34 13.08 -3.78
CA GLN A 89 -20.83 13.55 -2.49
C GLN A 89 -19.79 14.65 -2.75
N PRO A 90 -20.17 15.93 -2.67
CA PRO A 90 -19.24 17.03 -2.85
C PRO A 90 -18.24 17.13 -1.68
N GLY A 91 -17.13 17.82 -1.92
CA GLY A 91 -16.24 18.27 -0.85
C GLY A 91 -16.90 19.34 0.03
N ASP A 92 -16.21 19.77 1.08
CA ASP A 92 -16.68 20.86 1.93
C ASP A 92 -16.63 22.20 1.19
N ASP A 93 -17.62 23.06 1.44
CA ASP A 93 -17.69 24.43 0.90
C ASP A 93 -16.66 25.37 1.55
N VAL A 94 -16.11 25.00 2.70
CA VAL A 94 -15.09 25.77 3.42
C VAL A 94 -13.72 25.23 3.06
N GLY A 95 -12.87 26.09 2.50
CA GLY A 95 -11.47 25.78 2.22
C GLY A 95 -10.75 25.33 3.48
N ARG A 96 -10.20 24.11 3.43
CA ARG A 96 -9.40 23.53 4.51
C ARG A 96 -8.04 23.14 3.96
N ALA A 97 -7.03 23.22 4.81
CA ALA A 97 -5.70 22.78 4.50
C ALA A 97 -5.18 21.84 5.59
N PHE A 98 -4.33 20.90 5.20
CA PHE A 98 -3.64 20.02 6.14
C PHE A 98 -2.53 20.76 6.91
N SER A 99 -1.93 21.80 6.30
CA SER A 99 -0.87 22.60 6.91
C SER A 99 -1.41 23.91 7.45
N TYR A 100 -0.85 24.36 8.59
CA TYR A 100 -1.12 25.69 9.15
C TYR A 100 -0.49 26.84 8.35
N GLU A 101 0.47 26.54 7.49
CA GLU A 101 1.18 27.54 6.67
C GLU A 101 0.48 27.82 5.34
N THR A 102 -0.52 27.00 4.97
CA THR A 102 -1.27 27.18 3.73
C THR A 102 -2.21 28.37 3.85
N THR A 103 -1.95 29.42 3.07
CA THR A 103 -2.76 30.65 3.03
C THR A 103 -3.72 30.72 1.86
N GLU A 104 -3.53 29.87 0.84
CA GLU A 104 -4.38 29.78 -0.35
C GLU A 104 -5.02 28.39 -0.44
N TYR A 105 -6.32 28.33 -0.71
CA TYR A 105 -7.10 27.09 -0.68
C TYR A 105 -7.50 26.66 -2.09
N ILE A 106 -7.49 25.34 -2.32
CA ILE A 106 -8.01 24.74 -3.55
C ILE A 106 -9.51 24.54 -3.37
N LEU A 107 -10.30 25.38 -4.03
CA LEU A 107 -11.77 25.33 -3.95
C LEU A 107 -12.40 24.58 -5.12
N ASP A 108 -11.68 24.39 -6.23
CA ASP A 108 -12.10 23.52 -7.32
C ASP A 108 -11.87 22.05 -6.93
N GLN A 109 -12.92 21.42 -6.41
CA GLN A 109 -12.88 20.07 -5.86
C GLN A 109 -13.71 19.13 -6.73
N LEU A 110 -13.14 17.95 -7.03
CA LEU A 110 -13.90 16.86 -7.64
C LEU A 110 -14.79 16.21 -6.58
N PRO A 111 -16.08 15.97 -6.87
CA PRO A 111 -16.92 15.20 -5.97
C PRO A 111 -16.52 13.72 -5.97
N CYS A 112 -16.96 13.00 -4.95
CA CYS A 112 -17.03 11.55 -4.95
C CYS A 112 -18.44 11.09 -5.37
N TRP A 113 -18.56 9.80 -5.68
CA TRP A 113 -19.84 9.18 -6.03
C TRP A 113 -20.08 7.97 -5.14
N LEU A 114 -21.24 7.95 -4.47
CA LEU A 114 -21.67 6.91 -3.55
C LEU A 114 -22.54 5.89 -4.29
N THR A 115 -22.31 4.62 -3.98
CA THR A 115 -23.11 3.48 -4.45
C THR A 115 -23.04 2.36 -3.42
N TYR A 116 -23.89 1.35 -3.58
CA TYR A 116 -24.06 0.28 -2.59
C TYR A 116 -24.04 -1.08 -3.26
N THR A 117 -23.54 -2.07 -2.51
CA THR A 117 -23.67 -3.47 -2.91
C THR A 117 -25.10 -3.96 -2.68
N ASN A 118 -25.44 -5.09 -3.28
CA ASN A 118 -26.75 -5.72 -3.13
C ASN A 118 -26.60 -7.23 -2.91
N GLU A 119 -27.73 -7.91 -2.68
CA GLU A 119 -27.76 -9.36 -2.43
C GLU A 119 -27.12 -10.18 -3.56
N GLN A 120 -27.22 -9.74 -4.82
CA GLN A 120 -26.57 -10.43 -5.94
C GLN A 120 -25.05 -10.34 -5.83
N THR A 121 -24.51 -9.18 -5.43
CA THR A 121 -23.07 -9.00 -5.20
C THR A 121 -22.60 -9.87 -4.05
N HIS A 122 -23.36 -9.93 -2.96
CA HIS A 122 -23.04 -10.77 -1.80
C HIS A 122 -23.01 -12.24 -2.18
N LYS A 123 -24.01 -12.72 -2.93
CA LYS A 123 -24.05 -14.08 -3.46
C LYS A 123 -22.81 -14.43 -4.30
N VAL A 124 -22.38 -13.53 -5.18
CA VAL A 124 -21.17 -13.75 -6.00
C VAL A 124 -19.92 -13.89 -5.11
N ILE A 125 -19.81 -13.08 -4.06
CA ILE A 125 -18.71 -13.19 -3.09
C ILE A 125 -18.79 -14.55 -2.37
N ASP A 126 -19.94 -14.89 -1.81
CA ASP A 126 -20.15 -16.13 -1.04
C ASP A 126 -19.85 -17.39 -1.85
N ASP A 127 -20.34 -17.45 -3.09
CA ASP A 127 -20.10 -18.56 -4.01
C ASP A 127 -18.59 -18.74 -4.32
N ASN A 128 -17.77 -17.70 -4.13
CA ASN A 128 -16.33 -17.66 -4.45
C ASN A 128 -15.40 -17.46 -3.24
N LEU A 129 -15.91 -17.45 -2.01
CA LEU A 129 -15.09 -17.21 -0.80
C LEU A 129 -13.91 -18.18 -0.68
N HIS A 130 -14.08 -19.42 -1.15
CA HIS A 130 -13.04 -20.44 -1.16
C HIS A 130 -11.81 -20.11 -2.05
N LEU A 131 -11.94 -19.13 -2.94
CA LEU A 131 -10.85 -18.61 -3.78
C LEU A 131 -10.20 -17.37 -3.15
N SER A 132 -10.75 -16.85 -2.05
CA SER A 132 -10.22 -15.69 -1.36
C SER A 132 -8.86 -16.01 -0.74
N ALA A 133 -7.92 -15.10 -0.94
CA ALA A 133 -6.65 -15.12 -0.22
C ALA A 133 -6.79 -14.67 1.24
N MET A 134 -7.90 -13.97 1.57
CA MET A 134 -8.26 -13.48 2.90
C MET A 134 -8.96 -14.56 3.70
#